data_AF-A0A9E6AGG8-F1
#
_entry.id   AF-A0A9E6AGG8-F1
#
_cell.length_a   1.000
_cell.length_b   1.000
_cell.length_c   1.000
_cell.angle_alpha   90.00
_cell.angle_beta   90.00
_cell.angle_gamma   90.00
#
_symmetry.space_group_name_H-M   'P 1'
#
loop_
_entity.id
_entity.type
_entity.pdbx_description
1 polymer ?
#
loop_
_entity_poly.entity_id
_entity_poly.type
_entity_poly.pdbx_seq_one_letter_code
_entity_poly.pdbx_strand_id
1 'polypeptide(L)'
;MLIRNLRYVLVALATLIPSQTLAHIKWFYPYDLTEEPRNMGEVLNPGFVGLYVLSILCIYAFFWIDRYWFRKKFLNDQVGRLAVSQDLAGWIIRSATAFLFLMLFVYGIQGTSFLLTPELHTDLPFIKWLQLAMVFAVALRVTTPVAGLGILVLYGVAVSYYGLYHLIDYMFFLGLAVFLIFMPMQGERWTRVRYITLFASTGLTIGWGAIEKFAFPQWTFPLLDDKPFLLMGMEPGFYMTLAGFVEFNLAFILLSSASVASRMLALVLNTIFMLAIYMFGLIDAVGHAIIIAVLIVLAVRGPTSARYFLVLSSKTLWTEAYFMTGLYILMLNCLFLAYYGAYYVLN
;
A
#
# COMPACT_ATOMS: atom_id res chain seq x y z
N MET A 1 1.92 33.56 18.57
CA MET A 1 2.71 32.98 17.44
C MET A 1 3.64 31.85 17.90
N LEU A 2 4.33 31.99 19.04
CA LEU A 2 5.23 30.96 19.60
C LEU A 2 4.60 29.57 19.84
N ILE A 3 3.35 29.51 20.33
CA ILE A 3 2.68 28.24 20.68
C ILE A 3 2.35 27.38 19.45
N ARG A 4 2.17 28.01 18.28
CA ARG A 4 1.88 27.27 17.03
C ARG A 4 3.11 26.53 16.52
N ASN A 5 4.29 27.12 16.70
CA ASN A 5 5.57 26.54 16.31
C ASN A 5 6.00 25.41 17.25
N LEU A 6 5.61 25.49 18.54
CA LEU A 6 5.93 24.46 19.53
C LEU A 6 5.32 23.09 19.17
N ARG A 7 4.13 23.06 18.55
CA ARG A 7 3.50 21.80 18.09
C ARG A 7 4.26 21.15 16.94
N TYR A 8 4.78 21.94 16.00
CA TYR A 8 5.59 21.42 14.90
C TYR A 8 6.98 20.98 15.38
N VAL A 9 7.54 21.69 16.36
CA VAL A 9 8.81 21.33 17.02
C VAL A 9 8.66 20.06 17.85
N LEU A 10 7.52 19.84 18.54
CA LEU A 10 7.25 18.61 19.29
C LEU A 10 7.00 17.40 18.38
N VAL A 11 6.35 17.58 17.22
CA VAL A 11 6.22 16.52 16.20
C VAL A 11 7.58 16.20 15.57
N ALA A 12 8.42 17.20 15.31
CA ALA A 12 9.79 17.00 14.82
C ALA A 12 10.75 16.42 15.86
N LEU A 13 10.51 16.66 17.16
CA LEU A 13 11.28 16.07 18.27
C LEU A 13 10.85 14.62 18.54
N ALA A 14 9.58 14.27 18.31
CA ALA A 14 9.11 12.89 18.41
C ALA A 14 9.68 11.99 17.30
N THR A 15 10.12 12.56 16.17
CA THR A 15 10.84 11.84 15.09
C THR A 15 12.36 11.73 15.33
N LEU A 16 12.89 12.31 16.41
CA LEU A 16 14.33 12.30 16.73
C LEU A 16 14.70 11.30 17.84
N ILE A 17 13.79 10.40 18.23
CA ILE A 17 14.13 9.30 19.13
C ILE A 17 14.76 8.21 18.25
N PRO A 18 16.07 7.92 18.38
CA PRO A 18 16.69 6.83 17.65
C PRO A 18 16.07 5.53 18.16
N SER A 19 15.28 4.87 17.32
CA SER A 19 14.84 3.51 17.51
C SER A 19 15.54 2.67 16.44
N GLN A 20 15.97 1.45 16.75
CA GLN A 20 16.52 0.56 15.74
C GLN A 20 15.46 0.35 14.64
N THR A 21 15.68 0.96 13.47
CA THR A 21 14.67 1.09 12.40
C THR A 21 15.02 0.17 11.24
N LEU A 22 14.53 -1.04 11.37
CA LEU A 22 14.73 -2.10 10.41
C LEU A 22 13.51 -2.04 9.47
N ALA A 23 13.63 -1.80 8.16
CA ALA A 23 12.44 -1.83 7.27
C ALA A 23 11.88 -3.27 7.17
N HIS A 24 10.56 -3.49 7.02
CA HIS A 24 10.07 -4.72 6.37
C HIS A 24 8.57 -4.86 6.09
N ILE A 25 8.25 -5.71 5.09
CA ILE A 25 6.90 -6.15 4.67
C ILE A 25 6.74 -7.69 4.64
N LYS A 26 7.81 -8.50 4.56
CA LYS A 26 7.71 -9.95 4.29
C LYS A 26 7.66 -10.78 5.56
N TRP A 27 6.51 -10.77 6.21
CA TRP A 27 6.17 -11.64 7.35
C TRP A 27 6.10 -13.15 7.04
N PHE A 28 6.38 -13.59 5.82
CA PHE A 28 6.19 -14.98 5.35
C PHE A 28 7.48 -15.72 4.94
N TYR A 29 8.66 -15.11 5.08
CA TYR A 29 9.94 -15.77 4.83
C TYR A 29 11.05 -15.17 5.72
N PRO A 30 12.12 -15.91 6.10
CA PRO A 30 13.24 -15.33 6.84
C PRO A 30 13.99 -14.23 6.06
N TYR A 31 14.41 -13.19 6.79
CA TYR A 31 15.22 -12.07 6.30
C TYR A 31 16.15 -11.57 7.42
N ASP A 32 17.22 -10.87 7.04
CA ASP A 32 18.17 -10.28 7.98
C ASP A 32 17.97 -8.76 8.03
N LEU A 33 17.49 -8.28 9.16
CA LEU A 33 17.25 -6.87 9.40
C LEU A 33 18.53 -6.07 9.62
N THR A 34 19.66 -6.72 9.90
CA THR A 34 20.94 -6.04 10.07
C THR A 34 21.58 -5.63 8.75
N GLU A 35 21.03 -6.10 7.63
CA GLU A 35 21.49 -5.71 6.30
C GLU A 35 21.13 -4.26 5.99
N GLU A 36 22.11 -3.53 5.44
CA GLU A 36 21.92 -2.16 4.97
C GLU A 36 21.33 -2.15 3.54
N PRO A 37 20.62 -1.07 3.15
CA PRO A 37 20.19 -0.93 1.77
C PRO A 37 21.42 -0.79 0.89
N ARG A 38 21.34 -1.33 -0.32
CA ARG A 38 22.35 -1.09 -1.35
C ARG A 38 22.58 0.39 -1.53
N ASN A 39 23.84 0.77 -1.76
CA ASN A 39 24.15 2.16 -2.05
C ASN A 39 23.40 2.60 -3.30
N MET A 40 22.96 3.87 -3.35
CA MET A 40 22.24 4.38 -4.53
C MET A 40 23.02 4.15 -5.83
N GLY A 41 24.36 4.26 -5.80
CA GLY A 41 25.21 4.01 -6.96
C GLY A 41 25.18 2.56 -7.46
N GLU A 42 24.98 1.58 -6.56
CA GLU A 42 24.84 0.16 -6.91
C GLU A 42 23.47 -0.13 -7.53
N VAL A 43 22.44 0.56 -7.02
CA VAL A 43 21.08 0.47 -7.57
C VAL A 43 21.02 1.09 -8.96
N LEU A 44 21.61 2.26 -9.17
CA LEU A 44 21.58 3.02 -10.43
C LEU A 44 22.54 2.47 -11.50
N ASN A 45 22.67 1.15 -11.58
CA ASN A 45 23.47 0.47 -12.59
C ASN A 45 22.79 0.52 -14.00
N PRO A 46 23.50 0.14 -15.08
CA PRO A 46 22.94 0.19 -16.43
C PRO A 46 21.65 -0.60 -16.63
N GLY A 47 21.47 -1.73 -15.92
CA GLY A 47 20.25 -2.52 -15.97
C GLY A 47 19.05 -1.79 -15.37
N PHE A 48 19.25 -1.14 -14.22
CA PHE A 48 18.24 -0.27 -13.61
C PHE A 48 17.88 0.90 -14.53
N VAL A 49 18.86 1.59 -15.11
CA VAL A 49 18.61 2.71 -16.03
C VAL A 49 17.85 2.25 -17.28
N GLY A 50 18.19 1.08 -17.83
CA GLY A 50 17.46 0.48 -18.95
C GLY A 50 16.00 0.19 -18.61
N LEU A 51 15.75 -0.41 -17.44
CA LEU A 51 14.39 -0.68 -16.96
C LEU A 51 13.62 0.60 -16.61
N TYR A 52 14.32 1.64 -16.10
CA TYR A 52 13.74 2.95 -15.85
C TYR A 52 13.25 3.59 -17.16
N VAL A 53 14.09 3.62 -18.20
CA VAL A 53 13.69 4.15 -19.52
C VAL A 53 12.54 3.31 -20.11
N LEU A 54 12.62 1.99 -20.01
CA LEU A 54 11.53 1.11 -20.47
C LEU A 54 10.22 1.41 -19.72
N SER A 55 10.27 1.58 -18.40
CA SER A 55 9.10 1.91 -17.59
C SER A 55 8.45 3.23 -18.01
N ILE A 56 9.26 4.26 -18.32
CA ILE A 56 8.79 5.56 -18.83
C ILE A 56 8.04 5.37 -20.16
N LEU A 57 8.61 4.59 -21.09
CA LEU A 57 7.99 4.31 -22.39
C LEU A 57 6.68 3.54 -22.23
N CYS A 58 6.65 2.53 -21.36
CA CYS A 58 5.45 1.75 -21.04
C CYS A 58 4.36 2.63 -20.42
N ILE A 59 4.70 3.50 -19.48
CA ILE A 59 3.76 4.42 -18.83
C ILE A 59 3.21 5.42 -19.84
N TYR A 60 4.05 5.98 -20.71
CA TYR A 60 3.61 6.89 -21.76
C TYR A 60 2.61 6.22 -22.70
N ALA A 61 2.95 5.02 -23.20
CA ALA A 61 2.05 4.23 -24.05
C ALA A 61 0.75 3.86 -23.32
N PHE A 62 0.85 3.45 -22.06
CA PHE A 62 -0.31 3.11 -21.23
C PHE A 62 -1.26 4.31 -21.08
N PHE A 63 -0.76 5.49 -20.71
CA PHE A 63 -1.64 6.64 -20.51
C PHE A 63 -2.22 7.17 -21.82
N TRP A 64 -1.53 7.00 -22.94
CA TRP A 64 -2.15 7.28 -24.23
C TRP A 64 -3.41 6.40 -24.43
N ILE A 65 -3.29 5.10 -24.16
CA ILE A 65 -4.40 4.13 -24.27
C ILE A 65 -5.49 4.39 -23.22
N ASP A 66 -5.12 4.60 -21.95
CA ASP A 66 -6.05 4.88 -20.86
C ASP A 66 -6.91 6.10 -21.16
N ARG A 67 -6.29 7.20 -21.65
CA ARG A 67 -7.02 8.42 -22.00
C ARG A 67 -7.88 8.25 -23.25
N TYR A 68 -7.41 7.48 -24.23
CA TYR A 68 -8.23 7.11 -25.38
C TYR A 68 -9.50 6.34 -24.95
N TRP A 69 -9.35 5.30 -24.13
CA TRP A 69 -10.46 4.52 -23.59
C TRP A 69 -11.39 5.34 -22.70
N PHE A 70 -10.83 6.21 -21.85
CA PHE A 70 -11.61 7.11 -21.01
C PHE A 70 -12.50 8.04 -21.84
N ARG A 71 -11.95 8.70 -22.86
CA ARG A 71 -12.70 9.62 -23.74
C ARG A 71 -13.76 8.90 -24.56
N LYS A 72 -13.46 7.68 -25.02
CA LYS A 72 -14.42 6.81 -25.73
C LYS A 72 -15.44 6.14 -24.81
N LYS A 73 -15.34 6.33 -23.48
CA LYS A 73 -16.15 5.64 -22.47
C LYS A 73 -16.13 4.12 -22.66
N PHE A 74 -14.99 3.58 -23.10
CA PHE A 74 -14.84 2.16 -23.40
C PHE A 74 -15.15 1.32 -22.15
N LEU A 75 -16.13 0.42 -22.27
CA LEU A 75 -16.66 -0.43 -21.20
C LEU A 75 -17.19 0.32 -19.96
N ASN A 76 -17.31 1.64 -20.01
CA ASN A 76 -17.65 2.44 -18.83
C ASN A 76 -19.07 2.12 -18.32
N ASP A 77 -20.03 1.95 -19.23
CA ASP A 77 -21.41 1.67 -18.85
C ASP A 77 -21.60 0.22 -18.39
N GLN A 78 -20.95 -0.73 -19.07
CA GLN A 78 -20.96 -2.14 -18.69
C GLN A 78 -20.38 -2.34 -17.30
N VAL A 79 -19.23 -1.73 -17.03
CA VAL A 79 -18.56 -1.85 -15.74
C VAL A 79 -19.21 -0.96 -14.67
N GLY A 80 -19.81 0.16 -15.08
CA GLY A 80 -20.64 0.99 -14.22
C GLY A 80 -21.85 0.23 -13.66
N ARG A 81 -22.44 -0.70 -14.43
CA ARG A 81 -23.52 -1.58 -13.95
C ARG A 81 -23.06 -2.60 -12.92
N LEU A 82 -21.78 -2.95 -12.92
CA LEU A 82 -21.16 -3.80 -11.91
C LEU A 82 -20.75 -3.02 -10.65
N ALA A 83 -20.96 -1.69 -10.63
CA ALA A 83 -20.63 -0.86 -9.50
C ALA A 83 -21.48 -1.22 -8.27
N VAL A 84 -20.83 -1.69 -7.22
CA VAL A 84 -21.51 -2.03 -5.97
C VAL A 84 -21.89 -0.79 -5.17
N SER A 85 -22.90 -0.96 -4.30
CA SER A 85 -23.35 0.09 -3.39
C SER A 85 -22.28 0.46 -2.37
N GLN A 86 -22.40 1.67 -1.82
CA GLN A 86 -21.51 2.14 -0.74
C GLN A 86 -21.60 1.25 0.51
N ASP A 87 -22.77 0.68 0.76
CA ASP A 87 -22.98 -0.21 1.90
C ASP A 87 -22.26 -1.55 1.69
N LEU A 88 -22.31 -2.14 0.48
CA LEU A 88 -21.58 -3.38 0.19
C LEU A 88 -20.07 -3.18 0.23
N ALA A 89 -19.55 -2.09 -0.37
CA ALA A 89 -18.13 -1.75 -0.27
C ALA A 89 -17.69 -1.55 1.20
N GLY A 90 -18.55 -0.90 1.99
CA GLY A 90 -18.35 -0.78 3.43
C GLY A 90 -18.33 -2.12 4.17
N TRP A 91 -19.23 -3.04 3.82
CA TRP A 91 -19.24 -4.39 4.36
C TRP A 91 -17.95 -5.15 4.06
N ILE A 92 -17.45 -5.09 2.83
CA ILE A 92 -16.18 -5.75 2.44
C ILE A 92 -15.03 -5.28 3.35
N ILE A 93 -14.85 -3.96 3.51
CA ILE A 93 -13.78 -3.40 4.36
C ILE A 93 -13.96 -3.81 5.82
N ARG A 94 -15.18 -3.73 6.36
CA ARG A 94 -15.47 -4.11 7.76
C ARG A 94 -15.24 -5.60 8.00
N SER A 95 -15.64 -6.46 7.07
CA SER A 95 -15.43 -7.91 7.15
C SER A 95 -13.95 -8.27 7.09
N ALA A 96 -13.18 -7.64 6.19
CA ALA A 96 -11.73 -7.84 6.14
C ALA A 96 -11.03 -7.35 7.40
N THR A 97 -11.48 -6.22 7.96
CA THR A 97 -10.98 -5.68 9.24
C THR A 97 -11.29 -6.62 10.40
N ALA A 98 -12.52 -7.15 10.46
CA ALA A 98 -12.93 -8.13 11.45
C ALA A 98 -12.10 -9.41 11.33
N PHE A 99 -11.91 -9.91 10.10
CA PHE A 99 -11.09 -11.09 9.84
C PHE A 99 -9.65 -10.88 10.31
N LEU A 100 -8.98 -9.79 9.91
CA LEU A 100 -7.63 -9.46 10.34
C LEU A 100 -7.51 -9.50 11.87
N PHE A 101 -8.29 -8.67 12.58
CA PHE A 101 -8.14 -8.55 14.03
C PHE A 101 -8.60 -9.78 14.79
N LEU A 102 -9.55 -10.54 14.26
CA LEU A 102 -9.91 -11.84 14.83
C LEU A 102 -8.76 -12.83 14.70
N MET A 103 -8.08 -12.89 13.54
CA MET A 103 -6.94 -13.77 13.35
C MET A 103 -5.76 -13.37 14.25
N LEU A 104 -5.45 -12.08 14.36
CA LEU A 104 -4.39 -11.60 15.28
C LEU A 104 -4.73 -11.91 16.74
N PHE A 105 -5.99 -11.78 17.15
CA PHE A 105 -6.45 -12.20 18.47
C PHE A 105 -6.26 -13.70 18.71
N VAL A 106 -6.63 -14.54 17.73
CA VAL A 106 -6.46 -16.01 17.82
C VAL A 106 -4.99 -16.38 18.00
N TYR A 107 -4.09 -15.78 17.22
CA TYR A 107 -2.65 -15.96 17.41
C TYR A 107 -2.19 -15.48 18.79
N GLY A 108 -2.72 -14.34 19.26
CA GLY A 108 -2.42 -13.78 20.59
C GLY A 108 -2.86 -14.65 21.77
N ILE A 109 -3.88 -15.50 21.60
CA ILE A 109 -4.25 -16.52 22.59
C ILE A 109 -3.29 -17.71 22.53
N GLN A 110 -2.82 -18.09 21.34
CA GLN A 110 -1.92 -19.23 21.14
C GLN A 110 -0.48 -18.97 21.59
N GLY A 111 -0.12 -17.73 21.91
CA GLY A 111 1.13 -17.38 22.57
C GLY A 111 1.87 -16.20 21.94
N THR A 112 1.53 -15.82 20.70
CA THR A 112 2.23 -14.76 19.97
C THR A 112 1.27 -13.61 19.69
N SER A 113 1.48 -12.48 20.35
CA SER A 113 0.68 -11.27 20.08
C SER A 113 1.35 -10.42 19.02
N PHE A 114 0.52 -9.86 18.14
CA PHE A 114 0.93 -9.00 17.03
C PHE A 114 0.21 -7.66 17.12
N LEU A 115 0.76 -6.58 16.55
CA LEU A 115 0.15 -5.26 16.56
C LEU A 115 -0.83 -5.08 15.38
N LEU A 116 -0.31 -4.99 14.15
CA LEU A 116 -1.10 -4.75 12.94
C LEU A 116 -0.94 -5.86 11.90
N THR A 117 0.24 -6.45 11.80
CA THR A 117 0.57 -7.54 10.88
C THR A 117 1.31 -8.65 11.62
N PRO A 118 1.34 -9.89 11.07
CA PRO A 118 1.98 -11.04 11.70
C PRO A 118 3.50 -10.92 11.94
N GLU A 119 4.17 -9.86 11.50
CA GLU A 119 5.57 -9.58 11.84
C GLU A 119 5.75 -8.60 13.01
N LEU A 120 4.72 -7.80 13.33
CA LEU A 120 4.83 -6.78 14.36
C LEU A 120 4.52 -7.37 15.74
N HIS A 121 5.39 -8.24 16.22
CA HIS A 121 5.32 -8.88 17.54
C HIS A 121 5.23 -7.88 18.71
N THR A 122 4.58 -8.29 19.79
CA THR A 122 4.52 -7.53 21.05
C THR A 122 4.26 -8.44 22.24
N ASP A 123 4.83 -8.09 23.39
CA ASP A 123 4.58 -8.79 24.66
C ASP A 123 3.44 -8.15 25.47
N LEU A 124 2.83 -7.08 24.97
CA LEU A 124 1.78 -6.34 25.67
C LEU A 124 0.49 -7.17 25.76
N PRO A 125 0.07 -7.65 26.95
CA PRO A 125 -1.00 -8.63 27.08
C PRO A 125 -2.38 -8.08 26.72
N PHE A 126 -2.56 -6.76 26.75
CA PHE A 126 -3.83 -6.11 26.45
C PHE A 126 -4.12 -6.00 24.95
N ILE A 127 -3.11 -6.14 24.08
CA ILE A 127 -3.23 -5.90 22.63
C ILE A 127 -4.23 -6.87 21.99
N LYS A 128 -4.18 -8.15 22.33
CA LYS A 128 -5.14 -9.14 21.82
C LYS A 128 -6.58 -8.80 22.23
N TRP A 129 -6.80 -8.31 23.45
CA TRP A 129 -8.13 -7.92 23.91
C TRP A 129 -8.63 -6.65 23.23
N LEU A 130 -7.73 -5.70 22.96
CA LEU A 130 -8.02 -4.54 22.13
C LEU A 130 -8.45 -4.97 20.71
N GLN A 131 -7.72 -5.89 20.08
CA GLN A 131 -8.07 -6.43 18.76
C GLN A 131 -9.44 -7.12 18.76
N LEU A 132 -9.74 -7.93 19.78
CA LEU A 132 -11.07 -8.53 19.93
C LEU A 132 -12.16 -7.44 20.08
N ALA A 133 -11.93 -6.41 20.87
CA ALA A 133 -12.85 -5.28 20.99
C ALA A 133 -13.07 -4.57 19.63
N MET A 134 -12.02 -4.45 18.82
CA MET A 134 -12.10 -3.89 17.47
C MET A 134 -12.96 -4.75 16.53
N VAL A 135 -12.90 -6.08 16.64
CA VAL A 135 -13.78 -7.01 15.88
C VAL A 135 -15.26 -6.70 16.17
N PHE A 136 -15.63 -6.57 17.45
CA PHE A 136 -16.99 -6.20 17.81
C PHE A 136 -17.35 -4.77 17.38
N ALA A 137 -16.40 -3.83 17.48
CA ALA A 137 -16.61 -2.45 17.06
C ALA A 137 -16.87 -2.32 15.56
N VAL A 138 -16.26 -3.14 14.69
CA VAL A 138 -16.58 -3.11 13.25
C VAL A 138 -17.88 -3.82 12.91
N ALA A 139 -18.49 -4.58 13.83
CA ALA A 139 -19.75 -5.32 13.58
C ALA A 139 -20.97 -4.40 13.41
N LEU A 140 -20.95 -3.18 13.97
CA LEU A 140 -21.96 -2.16 13.73
C LEU A 140 -21.32 -0.93 13.07
N ARG A 141 -22.00 -0.36 12.06
CA ARG A 141 -21.50 0.82 11.33
C ARG A 141 -21.21 1.99 12.29
N VAL A 142 -22.07 2.22 13.28
CA VAL A 142 -21.95 3.34 14.23
C VAL A 142 -20.71 3.24 15.13
N THR A 143 -20.23 2.03 15.43
CA THR A 143 -19.09 1.78 16.32
C THR A 143 -17.75 1.65 15.58
N THR A 144 -17.76 1.63 14.25
CA THR A 144 -16.53 1.59 13.43
C THR A 144 -15.46 2.64 13.78
N PRO A 145 -15.79 3.86 14.27
CA PRO A 145 -14.75 4.80 14.69
C PRO A 145 -13.89 4.31 15.85
N VAL A 146 -14.42 3.46 16.73
CA VAL A 146 -13.64 2.86 17.83
C VAL A 146 -12.55 1.96 17.25
N ALA A 147 -12.86 1.15 16.23
CA ALA A 147 -11.86 0.34 15.54
C ALA A 147 -10.84 1.20 14.80
N GLY A 148 -11.28 2.27 14.12
CA GLY A 148 -10.35 3.18 13.44
C GLY A 148 -9.39 3.87 14.40
N LEU A 149 -9.85 4.31 15.57
CA LEU A 149 -8.97 4.83 16.63
C LEU A 149 -8.05 3.74 17.20
N GLY A 150 -8.54 2.52 17.36
CA GLY A 150 -7.73 1.35 17.76
C GLY A 150 -6.58 1.11 16.79
N ILE A 151 -6.81 1.20 15.48
CA ILE A 151 -5.74 1.10 14.46
C ILE A 151 -4.69 2.18 14.66
N LEU A 152 -5.08 3.44 14.91
CA LEU A 152 -4.12 4.53 15.15
C LEU A 152 -3.29 4.30 16.42
N VAL A 153 -3.90 3.75 17.48
CA VAL A 153 -3.18 3.37 18.70
C VAL A 153 -2.19 2.25 18.39
N LEU A 154 -2.63 1.18 17.72
CA LEU A 154 -1.75 0.06 17.35
C LEU A 154 -0.61 0.51 16.43
N TYR A 155 -0.88 1.41 15.49
CA TYR A 155 0.15 2.00 14.62
C TYR A 155 1.15 2.84 15.41
N GLY A 156 0.68 3.69 16.33
CA GLY A 156 1.57 4.48 17.20
C GLY A 156 2.44 3.62 18.12
N VAL A 157 1.88 2.54 18.66
CA VAL A 157 2.64 1.54 19.43
C VAL A 157 3.65 0.83 18.52
N ALA A 158 3.26 0.44 17.31
CA ALA A 158 4.19 -0.19 16.37
C ALA A 158 5.34 0.74 16.01
N VAL A 159 5.10 2.04 15.78
CA VAL A 159 6.16 3.04 15.59
C VAL A 159 7.11 3.09 16.79
N SER A 160 6.63 2.95 18.04
CA SER A 160 7.53 2.96 19.20
C SER A 160 8.37 1.69 19.36
N TYR A 161 7.96 0.56 18.78
CA TYR A 161 8.69 -0.71 18.85
C TYR A 161 9.61 -0.93 17.65
N TYR A 162 9.15 -0.61 16.45
CA TYR A 162 9.79 -0.92 15.17
C TYR A 162 10.32 0.32 14.43
N GLY A 163 9.96 1.51 14.93
CA GLY A 163 10.36 2.78 14.34
C GLY A 163 9.52 3.21 13.15
N LEU A 164 9.56 4.51 12.84
CA LEU A 164 8.70 5.09 11.80
C LEU A 164 9.06 4.58 10.40
N TYR A 165 10.34 4.35 10.11
CA TYR A 165 10.81 3.89 8.82
C TYR A 165 10.14 2.56 8.40
N HIS A 166 10.13 1.58 9.30
CA HIS A 166 9.41 0.32 9.14
C HIS A 166 7.91 0.55 8.97
N LEU A 167 7.31 1.46 9.74
CA LEU A 167 5.86 1.64 9.70
C LEU A 167 5.35 2.37 8.45
N ILE A 168 6.22 3.02 7.66
CA ILE A 168 5.83 3.61 6.36
C ILE A 168 5.39 2.53 5.37
N ASP A 169 5.90 1.31 5.50
CA ASP A 169 5.42 0.13 4.77
C ASP A 169 3.92 -0.17 5.01
N TYR A 170 3.36 0.37 6.09
CA TYR A 170 2.02 0.08 6.59
C TYR A 170 1.05 1.26 6.47
N MET A 171 1.32 2.24 5.61
CA MET A 171 0.49 3.43 5.44
C MET A 171 -0.99 3.12 5.15
N PHE A 172 -1.30 2.00 4.49
CA PHE A 172 -2.68 1.58 4.23
C PHE A 172 -3.52 1.43 5.50
N PHE A 173 -2.91 1.11 6.66
CA PHE A 173 -3.62 1.10 7.95
C PHE A 173 -4.08 2.50 8.37
N LEU A 174 -3.31 3.55 8.07
CA LEU A 174 -3.74 4.93 8.33
C LEU A 174 -4.94 5.30 7.44
N GLY A 175 -4.94 4.87 6.18
CA GLY A 175 -6.11 5.01 5.30
C GLY A 175 -7.32 4.24 5.78
N LEU A 176 -7.12 3.01 6.26
CA LEU A 176 -8.17 2.18 6.86
C LEU A 176 -8.76 2.83 8.13
N ALA A 177 -7.91 3.38 8.99
CA ALA A 177 -8.35 4.10 10.19
C ALA A 177 -9.25 5.28 9.83
N VAL A 178 -8.82 6.13 8.89
CA VAL A 178 -9.63 7.24 8.37
C VAL A 178 -10.94 6.73 7.77
N PHE A 179 -10.89 5.65 6.99
CA PHE A 179 -12.07 5.05 6.39
C PHE A 179 -13.13 4.68 7.45
N LEU A 180 -12.70 3.99 8.52
CA LEU A 180 -13.57 3.52 9.59
C LEU A 180 -14.09 4.67 10.48
N ILE A 181 -13.24 5.64 10.83
CA ILE A 181 -13.63 6.82 11.62
C ILE A 181 -14.75 7.61 10.95
N PHE A 182 -14.65 7.81 9.63
CA PHE A 182 -15.65 8.59 8.89
C PHE A 182 -16.79 7.74 8.33
N MET A 183 -16.84 6.44 8.61
CA MET A 183 -17.83 5.53 8.05
C MET A 183 -19.29 5.81 8.45
N PRO A 184 -19.60 6.24 9.69
CA PRO A 184 -20.96 6.64 10.07
C PRO A 184 -21.43 7.90 9.34
N MET A 185 -20.49 8.76 8.92
CA MET A 185 -20.82 10.05 8.31
C MET A 185 -21.39 9.88 6.90
N GLN A 186 -22.45 10.64 6.61
CA GLN A 186 -23.16 10.59 5.34
C GLN A 186 -22.84 11.81 4.47
N GLY A 187 -23.01 11.67 3.16
CA GLY A 187 -22.77 12.73 2.19
C GLY A 187 -21.52 12.51 1.33
N GLU A 188 -21.48 13.21 0.20
CA GLU A 188 -20.45 13.02 -0.82
C GLU A 188 -19.05 13.36 -0.31
N ARG A 189 -18.92 14.42 0.50
CA ARG A 189 -17.64 14.85 1.09
C ARG A 189 -16.98 13.73 1.90
N TRP A 190 -17.69 13.12 2.84
CA TRP A 190 -17.15 12.07 3.70
C TRP A 190 -16.91 10.77 2.93
N THR A 191 -17.76 10.47 1.95
CA THR A 191 -17.54 9.37 1.02
C THR A 191 -16.23 9.58 0.24
N ARG A 192 -15.99 10.78 -0.26
CA ARG A 192 -14.76 11.14 -0.97
C ARG A 192 -13.53 10.99 -0.08
N VAL A 193 -13.55 11.54 1.15
CA VAL A 193 -12.44 11.42 2.11
C VAL A 193 -12.09 9.95 2.36
N ARG A 194 -13.10 9.11 2.66
CA ARG A 194 -12.90 7.67 2.94
C ARG A 194 -12.17 6.95 1.81
N TYR A 195 -12.66 7.03 0.58
CA TYR A 195 -12.06 6.28 -0.52
C TYR A 195 -10.76 6.89 -1.05
N ILE A 196 -10.63 8.22 -1.07
CA ILE A 196 -9.36 8.84 -1.49
C ILE A 196 -8.25 8.41 -0.55
N THR A 197 -8.46 8.52 0.77
CA THR A 197 -7.43 8.18 1.75
C THR A 197 -7.10 6.69 1.74
N LEU A 198 -8.12 5.82 1.67
CA LEU A 198 -7.92 4.38 1.58
C LEU A 198 -7.13 3.96 0.33
N PHE A 199 -7.53 4.44 -0.86
CA PHE A 199 -6.85 4.09 -2.10
C PHE A 199 -5.46 4.73 -2.23
N ALA A 200 -5.31 5.99 -1.81
CA ALA A 200 -4.03 6.69 -1.87
C ALA A 200 -3.00 6.02 -0.96
N SER A 201 -3.35 5.77 0.30
CA SER A 201 -2.44 5.10 1.25
C SER A 201 -2.07 3.67 0.83
N THR A 202 -3.01 2.92 0.26
CA THR A 202 -2.74 1.57 -0.27
C THR A 202 -1.81 1.63 -1.48
N GLY A 203 -2.05 2.53 -2.43
CA GLY A 203 -1.14 2.68 -3.58
C GLY A 203 0.24 3.22 -3.18
N LEU A 204 0.32 4.09 -2.18
CA LEU A 204 1.60 4.55 -1.62
C LEU A 204 2.35 3.42 -0.90
N THR A 205 1.64 2.55 -0.17
CA THR A 205 2.24 1.34 0.42
C THR A 205 2.88 0.47 -0.65
N ILE A 206 2.14 0.15 -1.72
CA ILE A 206 2.65 -0.70 -2.81
C ILE A 206 3.81 0.01 -3.53
N GLY A 207 3.71 1.32 -3.77
CA GLY A 207 4.78 2.10 -4.38
C GLY A 207 6.04 2.17 -3.51
N TRP A 208 5.90 2.22 -2.19
CA TRP A 208 7.01 2.20 -1.25
C TRP A 208 7.68 0.82 -1.19
N GLY A 209 6.89 -0.26 -1.11
CA GLY A 209 7.39 -1.64 -1.20
C GLY A 209 8.06 -1.99 -2.54
N ALA A 210 7.77 -1.24 -3.60
CA ALA A 210 8.51 -1.34 -4.86
C ALA A 210 9.92 -0.72 -4.77
N ILE A 211 10.08 0.40 -4.05
CA ILE A 211 11.40 1.00 -3.79
C ILE A 211 12.23 0.10 -2.88
N GLU A 212 11.61 -0.54 -1.88
CA GLU A 212 12.27 -1.54 -1.02
C GLU A 212 12.95 -2.64 -1.85
N LYS A 213 12.34 -3.09 -2.96
CA LYS A 213 12.95 -4.12 -3.83
C LYS A 213 14.23 -3.66 -4.51
N PHE A 214 14.40 -2.35 -4.69
CA PHE A 214 15.64 -1.78 -5.20
C PHE A 214 16.70 -1.65 -4.11
N ALA A 215 16.28 -1.22 -2.92
CA ALA A 215 17.17 -0.97 -1.79
C ALA A 215 17.63 -2.26 -1.10
N PHE A 216 16.71 -3.20 -0.86
CA PHE A 216 16.94 -4.47 -0.17
C PHE A 216 16.51 -5.69 -1.01
N PRO A 217 17.04 -5.87 -2.24
CA PRO A 217 16.73 -7.06 -3.03
C PRO A 217 17.12 -8.35 -2.31
N GLN A 218 18.18 -8.31 -1.49
CA GLN A 218 18.71 -9.45 -0.76
C GLN A 218 17.75 -10.09 0.23
N TRP A 219 16.79 -9.33 0.77
CA TRP A 219 15.72 -9.87 1.61
C TRP A 219 14.79 -10.84 0.88
N THR A 220 14.89 -10.95 -0.45
CA THR A 220 14.13 -11.91 -1.24
C THR A 220 14.98 -13.09 -1.67
N PHE A 221 16.31 -13.00 -1.59
CA PHE A 221 17.19 -14.06 -2.11
C PHE A 221 16.96 -15.40 -1.42
N PRO A 222 16.79 -15.49 -0.10
CA PRO A 222 16.45 -16.76 0.55
C PRO A 222 15.18 -17.41 -0.03
N LEU A 223 14.14 -16.61 -0.32
CA LEU A 223 12.92 -17.08 -0.94
C LEU A 223 13.14 -17.55 -2.38
N LEU A 224 13.93 -16.81 -3.15
CA LEU A 224 14.21 -17.12 -4.55
C LEU A 224 15.12 -18.36 -4.69
N ASP A 225 16.01 -18.58 -3.74
CA ASP A 225 16.86 -19.78 -3.67
C ASP A 225 16.04 -21.03 -3.34
N ASP A 226 15.07 -20.91 -2.41
CA ASP A 226 14.14 -21.99 -2.06
C ASP A 226 13.08 -22.24 -3.14
N LYS A 227 12.70 -21.21 -3.90
CA LYS A 227 11.67 -21.27 -4.94
C LYS A 227 12.18 -20.68 -6.27
N PRO A 228 13.17 -21.31 -6.92
CA PRO A 228 13.83 -20.75 -8.11
C PRO A 228 12.91 -20.65 -9.34
N PHE A 229 11.78 -21.38 -9.37
CA PHE A 229 10.79 -21.24 -10.44
C PHE A 229 10.18 -19.83 -10.52
N LEU A 230 10.19 -19.06 -9.41
CA LEU A 230 9.73 -17.67 -9.38
C LEU A 230 10.58 -16.74 -10.24
N LEU A 231 11.86 -17.07 -10.42
CA LEU A 231 12.80 -16.29 -11.22
C LEU A 231 12.50 -16.35 -12.72
N MET A 232 11.72 -17.31 -13.19
CA MET A 232 11.48 -17.54 -14.62
C MET A 232 12.79 -17.64 -15.45
N GLY A 233 13.86 -18.15 -14.83
CA GLY A 233 15.19 -18.26 -15.44
C GLY A 233 16.04 -16.97 -15.40
N MET A 234 15.59 -15.91 -14.74
CA MET A 234 16.34 -14.67 -14.55
C MET A 234 17.32 -14.76 -13.36
N GLU A 235 18.34 -13.91 -13.37
CA GLU A 235 19.23 -13.71 -12.22
C GLU A 235 18.47 -12.99 -11.09
N PRO A 236 18.64 -13.37 -9.80
CA PRO A 236 17.87 -12.80 -8.69
C PRO A 236 17.92 -11.28 -8.56
N GLY A 237 19.09 -10.65 -8.68
CA GLY A 237 19.24 -9.20 -8.63
C GLY A 237 18.48 -8.47 -9.75
N PHE A 238 18.60 -8.96 -10.98
CA PHE A 238 17.84 -8.45 -12.12
C PHE A 238 16.34 -8.66 -11.94
N TYR A 239 15.93 -9.85 -11.50
CA TYR A 239 14.52 -10.17 -11.20
C TYR A 239 13.93 -9.19 -10.20
N MET A 240 14.62 -8.91 -9.09
CA MET A 240 14.15 -7.97 -8.08
C MET A 240 14.02 -6.55 -8.60
N THR A 241 14.96 -6.12 -9.43
CA THR A 241 14.90 -4.80 -10.08
C THR A 241 13.71 -4.72 -11.05
N LEU A 242 13.50 -5.74 -11.88
CA LEU A 242 12.35 -5.81 -12.77
C LEU A 242 11.04 -5.83 -11.99
N ALA A 243 10.95 -6.63 -10.93
CA ALA A 243 9.76 -6.74 -10.08
C ALA A 243 9.42 -5.40 -9.42
N GLY A 244 10.42 -4.66 -8.92
CA GLY A 244 10.22 -3.33 -8.38
C GLY A 244 9.66 -2.34 -9.42
N PHE A 245 10.16 -2.35 -10.65
CA PHE A 245 9.59 -1.50 -11.71
C PHE A 245 8.17 -1.90 -12.10
N VAL A 246 7.90 -3.21 -12.22
CA VAL A 246 6.55 -3.71 -12.50
C VAL A 246 5.61 -3.25 -11.40
N GLU A 247 5.92 -3.52 -10.14
CA GLU A 247 5.08 -3.13 -9.01
C GLU A 247 4.88 -1.62 -8.90
N PHE A 248 5.93 -0.82 -9.11
CA PHE A 248 5.82 0.63 -9.10
C PHE A 248 4.91 1.15 -10.23
N ASN A 249 5.02 0.57 -11.43
CA ASN A 249 4.13 0.90 -12.56
C ASN A 249 2.68 0.57 -12.22
N LEU A 250 2.43 -0.60 -11.65
CA LEU A 250 1.09 -1.02 -11.24
C LEU A 250 0.56 -0.09 -10.14
N ALA A 251 1.35 0.26 -9.13
CA ALA A 251 0.97 1.20 -8.07
C ALA A 251 0.58 2.57 -8.64
N PHE A 252 1.40 3.12 -9.55
CA PHE A 252 1.13 4.40 -10.18
C PHE A 252 -0.16 4.38 -11.01
N ILE A 253 -0.33 3.36 -11.85
CA ILE A 253 -1.54 3.18 -12.66
C ILE A 253 -2.76 3.00 -11.77
N LEU A 254 -2.64 2.20 -10.70
CA LEU A 254 -3.69 1.95 -9.74
C LEU A 254 -4.17 3.27 -9.13
N LEU A 255 -3.27 4.21 -8.84
CA LEU A 255 -3.61 5.52 -8.26
C LEU A 255 -4.20 6.52 -9.27
N SER A 256 -3.76 6.47 -10.53
CA SER A 256 -3.92 7.61 -11.45
C SER A 256 -4.71 7.31 -12.74
N SER A 257 -4.92 6.04 -13.10
CA SER A 257 -5.76 5.65 -14.25
C SER A 257 -7.20 6.13 -14.05
N ALA A 258 -7.78 6.76 -15.08
CA ALA A 258 -9.15 7.26 -15.04
C ALA A 258 -10.14 6.33 -15.78
N SER A 259 -9.64 5.44 -16.65
CA SER A 259 -10.48 4.49 -17.38
C SER A 259 -10.79 3.22 -16.55
N VAL A 260 -11.47 2.27 -17.20
CA VAL A 260 -11.71 0.91 -16.68
C VAL A 260 -10.42 0.16 -16.30
N ALA A 261 -9.27 0.57 -16.85
CA ALA A 261 -7.99 -0.09 -16.63
C ALA A 261 -7.63 -0.18 -15.14
N SER A 262 -7.99 0.81 -14.31
CA SER A 262 -7.74 0.74 -12.87
C SER A 262 -8.47 -0.42 -12.18
N ARG A 263 -9.68 -0.74 -12.63
CA ARG A 263 -10.47 -1.86 -12.08
C ARG A 263 -9.89 -3.19 -12.52
N MET A 264 -9.52 -3.29 -13.80
CA MET A 264 -8.86 -4.49 -14.34
C MET A 264 -7.54 -4.75 -13.63
N LEU A 265 -6.75 -3.70 -13.43
CA LEU A 265 -5.48 -3.81 -12.71
C LEU A 265 -5.68 -4.22 -11.25
N ALA A 266 -6.69 -3.65 -10.58
CA ALA A 266 -7.03 -4.06 -9.23
C ALA A 266 -7.38 -5.55 -9.15
N LEU A 267 -8.09 -6.10 -10.14
CA LEU A 267 -8.37 -7.55 -10.24
C LEU A 267 -7.10 -8.37 -10.49
N VAL A 268 -6.23 -7.95 -11.41
CA VAL A 268 -4.97 -8.66 -11.70
C VAL A 268 -4.09 -8.72 -10.45
N LEU A 269 -3.92 -7.58 -9.77
CA LEU A 269 -3.12 -7.51 -8.55
C LEU A 269 -3.75 -8.32 -7.42
N ASN A 270 -5.09 -8.31 -7.31
CA ASN A 270 -5.80 -9.14 -6.35
C ASN A 270 -5.53 -10.64 -6.60
N THR A 271 -5.59 -11.09 -7.87
CA THR A 271 -5.26 -12.48 -8.23
C THR A 271 -3.84 -12.84 -7.84
N ILE A 272 -2.87 -11.94 -8.03
CA ILE A 272 -1.47 -12.18 -7.61
C ILE A 272 -1.38 -12.39 -6.10
N PHE A 273 -2.01 -11.52 -5.30
CA PHE A 273 -2.05 -11.71 -3.83
C PHE A 273 -2.76 -13.00 -3.42
N MET A 274 -3.86 -13.37 -4.08
CA MET A 274 -4.56 -14.63 -3.80
C MET A 274 -3.70 -15.86 -4.15
N LEU A 275 -2.91 -15.79 -5.22
CA LEU A 275 -1.95 -16.85 -5.57
C LEU A 275 -0.78 -16.92 -4.58
N ALA A 276 -0.33 -15.79 -4.05
CA ALA A 276 0.67 -15.75 -2.99
C ALA A 276 0.18 -16.48 -1.73
N ILE A 277 -1.08 -16.30 -1.34
CA ILE A 277 -1.71 -17.02 -0.21
C ILE A 277 -1.67 -18.53 -0.40
N TYR A 278 -1.90 -19.03 -1.62
CA TYR A 278 -1.81 -20.47 -1.89
C TYR A 278 -0.40 -21.01 -1.61
N MET A 279 0.63 -20.20 -1.82
CA MET A 279 2.03 -20.57 -1.63
C MET A 279 2.53 -20.38 -0.20
N PHE A 280 2.10 -19.31 0.47
CA PHE A 280 2.62 -18.87 1.77
C PHE A 280 1.65 -19.11 2.94
N GLY A 281 0.42 -19.54 2.65
CA GLY A 281 -0.55 -20.00 3.63
C GLY A 281 -1.25 -18.89 4.42
N LEU A 282 -1.71 -19.25 5.62
CA LEU A 282 -2.59 -18.39 6.43
C LEU A 282 -1.92 -17.12 6.91
N ILE A 283 -0.62 -17.16 7.23
CA ILE A 283 0.13 -15.98 7.68
C ILE A 283 0.08 -14.89 6.59
N ASP A 284 0.29 -15.28 5.33
CA ASP A 284 0.20 -14.37 4.19
C ASP A 284 -1.22 -13.84 3.97
N ALA A 285 -2.23 -14.71 4.13
CA ALA A 285 -3.63 -14.32 4.03
C ALA A 285 -4.02 -13.25 5.05
N VAL A 286 -3.51 -13.36 6.28
CA VAL A 286 -3.76 -12.39 7.35
C VAL A 286 -3.08 -11.06 7.03
N GLY A 287 -1.80 -11.08 6.66
CA GLY A 287 -1.06 -9.84 6.38
C GLY A 287 -1.59 -9.07 5.15
N HIS A 288 -2.04 -9.77 4.11
CA HIS A 288 -2.56 -9.14 2.89
C HIS A 288 -4.07 -8.87 2.91
N ALA A 289 -4.81 -9.30 3.94
CA ALA A 289 -6.28 -9.25 3.98
C ALA A 289 -6.87 -7.87 3.64
N ILE A 290 -6.29 -6.81 4.19
CA ILE A 290 -6.77 -5.43 3.97
C ILE A 290 -6.45 -4.96 2.55
N ILE A 291 -5.24 -5.19 2.06
CA ILE A 291 -4.85 -4.80 0.69
C ILE A 291 -5.76 -5.51 -0.32
N ILE A 292 -5.98 -6.82 -0.15
CA ILE A 292 -6.91 -7.61 -0.96
C ILE A 292 -8.32 -7.00 -0.92
N ALA A 293 -8.85 -6.68 0.26
CA ALA A 293 -10.17 -6.08 0.39
C ALA A 293 -10.26 -4.71 -0.29
N VAL A 294 -9.23 -3.87 -0.18
CA VAL A 294 -9.17 -2.57 -0.85
C VAL A 294 -9.15 -2.73 -2.37
N LEU A 295 -8.39 -3.70 -2.89
CA LEU A 295 -8.34 -4.00 -4.33
C LEU A 295 -9.68 -4.55 -4.84
N ILE A 296 -10.34 -5.41 -4.08
CA ILE A 296 -11.72 -5.87 -4.40
C ILE A 296 -12.63 -4.64 -4.49
N VAL A 297 -12.64 -3.80 -3.46
CA VAL A 297 -13.47 -2.59 -3.44
C VAL A 297 -13.14 -1.68 -4.62
N LEU A 298 -11.88 -1.47 -4.95
CA LEU A 298 -11.49 -0.67 -6.11
C LEU A 298 -11.96 -1.30 -7.43
N ALA A 299 -11.91 -2.62 -7.57
CA ALA A 299 -12.40 -3.34 -8.75
C ALA A 299 -13.92 -3.23 -8.90
N VAL A 300 -14.67 -3.47 -7.81
CA VAL A 300 -16.14 -3.54 -7.87
C VAL A 300 -16.80 -2.17 -7.76
N ARG A 301 -16.35 -1.27 -6.89
CA ARG A 301 -16.89 0.11 -6.77
C ARG A 301 -16.33 1.02 -7.86
N GLY A 302 -15.08 0.82 -8.24
CA GLY A 302 -14.35 1.69 -9.16
C GLY A 302 -13.62 2.84 -8.48
N PRO A 303 -12.87 3.61 -9.30
CA PRO A 303 -12.06 4.73 -8.82
C PRO A 303 -12.91 5.87 -8.25
N THR A 304 -12.28 6.76 -7.50
CA THR A 304 -12.91 8.01 -7.03
C THR A 304 -12.92 9.08 -8.13
N SER A 305 -13.92 9.97 -8.11
CA SER A 305 -13.97 11.14 -9.01
C SER A 305 -12.75 12.06 -8.90
N ALA A 306 -11.97 11.94 -7.80
CA ALA A 306 -10.69 12.63 -7.64
C ALA A 306 -9.72 12.41 -8.80
N ARG A 307 -9.79 11.25 -9.48
CA ARG A 307 -8.91 10.95 -10.62
C ARG A 307 -9.17 11.83 -11.83
N TYR A 308 -10.36 12.43 -11.93
CA TYR A 308 -10.67 13.36 -13.02
C TYR A 308 -9.83 14.64 -12.95
N PHE A 309 -9.26 14.97 -11.78
CA PHE A 309 -8.28 16.04 -11.67
C PHE A 309 -6.99 15.77 -12.46
N LEU A 310 -6.67 14.49 -12.70
CA LEU A 310 -5.50 14.08 -13.48
C LEU A 310 -5.77 13.98 -14.98
N VAL A 311 -7.00 14.26 -15.43
CA VAL A 311 -7.41 14.19 -16.83
C VAL A 311 -7.45 15.60 -17.42
N LEU A 312 -6.59 15.87 -18.40
CA LEU A 312 -6.56 17.16 -19.09
C LEU A 312 -7.44 17.09 -20.36
N SER A 313 -8.75 17.05 -20.16
CA SER A 313 -9.74 16.80 -21.23
C SER A 313 -9.67 17.76 -22.42
N SER A 314 -9.16 18.98 -22.22
CA SER A 314 -8.98 19.99 -23.27
C SER A 314 -7.70 19.81 -24.11
N LYS A 315 -6.82 18.87 -23.74
CA LYS A 315 -5.51 18.65 -24.39
C LYS A 315 -5.54 17.43 -25.31
N THR A 316 -4.46 17.21 -26.06
CA THR A 316 -4.33 16.01 -26.91
C THR A 316 -3.99 14.78 -26.06
N LEU A 317 -4.22 13.57 -26.59
CA LEU A 317 -3.83 12.32 -25.92
C LEU A 317 -2.32 12.27 -25.63
N TRP A 318 -1.50 12.76 -26.56
CA TRP A 318 -0.05 12.84 -26.41
C TRP A 318 0.36 13.77 -25.25
N THR A 319 -0.27 14.93 -25.15
CA THR A 319 -0.01 15.86 -24.03
C THR A 319 -0.43 15.26 -22.69
N GLU A 320 -1.55 14.53 -22.63
CA GLU A 320 -1.94 13.83 -21.41
C GLU A 320 -0.97 12.70 -21.04
N ALA A 321 -0.55 11.89 -22.01
CA ALA A 321 0.44 10.83 -21.80
C ALA A 321 1.77 11.42 -21.28
N TYR A 322 2.24 12.51 -21.89
CA TYR A 322 3.42 13.25 -21.44
C TYR A 322 3.27 13.75 -20.01
N PHE A 323 2.15 14.40 -19.68
CA PHE A 323 1.87 14.91 -18.34
C PHE A 323 1.88 13.79 -17.29
N MET A 324 1.20 12.67 -17.56
CA MET A 324 1.16 11.53 -16.66
C MET A 324 2.52 10.85 -16.51
N THR A 325 3.31 10.80 -17.57
CA THR A 325 4.68 10.29 -17.52
C THR A 325 5.59 11.20 -16.69
N GLY A 326 5.40 12.51 -16.76
CA GLY A 326 6.07 13.46 -15.88
C GLY A 326 5.72 13.26 -14.41
N LEU A 327 4.44 13.01 -14.09
CA LEU A 327 4.01 12.68 -12.73
C LEU A 327 4.55 11.33 -12.25
N TYR A 328 4.66 10.34 -13.13
CA TYR A 328 5.28 9.06 -12.84
C TYR A 328 6.75 9.22 -12.46
N ILE A 329 7.51 9.93 -13.31
CA ILE A 329 8.92 10.26 -13.07
C ILE A 329 9.07 10.99 -11.74
N LEU A 330 8.23 12.00 -11.49
CA LEU A 330 8.24 12.75 -10.24
C LEU A 330 7.97 11.84 -9.03
N MET A 331 6.92 11.02 -9.09
CA MET A 331 6.57 10.13 -7.98
C MET A 331 7.68 9.11 -7.70
N LEU A 332 8.26 8.50 -8.74
CA LEU A 332 9.34 7.52 -8.59
C LEU A 332 10.56 8.15 -7.94
N ASN A 333 11.02 9.29 -8.47
CA ASN A 333 12.20 9.96 -7.92
C ASN A 333 11.95 10.48 -6.50
N CYS A 334 10.78 11.07 -6.23
CA CYS A 334 10.44 11.54 -4.89
C CYS A 334 10.36 10.40 -3.88
N LEU A 335 9.74 9.26 -4.23
CA LEU A 335 9.67 8.10 -3.33
C LEU A 335 11.04 7.45 -3.16
N PHE A 336 11.84 7.34 -4.22
CA PHE A 336 13.20 6.84 -4.13
C PHE A 336 14.05 7.69 -3.17
N LEU A 337 14.05 9.02 -3.35
CA LEU A 337 14.78 9.93 -2.47
C LEU A 337 14.22 9.93 -1.05
N ALA A 338 12.89 9.86 -0.88
CA ALA A 338 12.25 9.78 0.42
C ALA A 338 12.59 8.48 1.15
N TYR A 339 12.69 7.36 0.44
CA TYR A 339 13.05 6.05 1.00
C TYR A 339 14.45 6.08 1.61
N TYR A 340 15.46 6.44 0.82
CA TYR A 340 16.83 6.56 1.33
C TYR A 340 16.98 7.72 2.33
N GLY A 341 16.33 8.85 2.11
CA GLY A 341 16.36 9.97 3.05
C GLY A 341 15.78 9.60 4.41
N ALA A 342 14.66 8.87 4.43
CA ALA A 342 14.07 8.35 5.65
C ALA A 342 14.99 7.32 6.31
N TYR A 343 15.63 6.43 5.53
CA TYR A 343 16.60 5.47 6.05
C TYR A 343 17.74 6.18 6.81
N TYR A 344 18.35 7.21 6.24
CA TYR A 344 19.49 7.91 6.88
C TYR A 344 19.13 8.92 7.98
N VAL A 345 17.88 9.38 8.04
CA VAL A 345 17.43 10.34 9.06
C VAL A 345 16.82 9.62 10.27
N LEU A 346 16.23 8.44 10.05
CA LEU A 346 15.52 7.68 11.08
C LEU A 346 16.35 6.52 11.66
N ASN A 347 17.37 6.02 10.95
CA ASN A 347 18.47 5.22 11.51
C ASN A 347 19.62 6.14 11.94
#